data_AF-F4HMA2-F1
#
_entry.id   AF-F4HMA2-F1
#
_cell.length_a   1.000
_cell.length_b   1.000
_cell.length_c   1.000
_cell.angle_alpha   90.00
_cell.angle_beta   90.00
_cell.angle_gamma   90.00
#
_symmetry.space_group_name_H-M   'P 1'
#
loop_
_entity.id
_entity.type
_entity.pdbx_description
1 polymer ?
#
loop_
_entity_poly.entity_id
_entity_poly.type
_entity_poly.pdbx_seq_one_letter_code
_entity_poly.pdbx_strand_id
1 'polypeptide(L)'
;MDIKSVEKASSALSQSLRITVSSKEASKIVDELAEEISGKFMENSALILNNIEKLSEIMEELDKFQREFLPFFQRLEVFSKEFNTLVENLEYVSKISDSIASVAKQTNLVALNASIEAARAGEAGRGFAVVADEIRRMAVQTMNLAKEIKEFNSRVMTQLDSLREVLGIIDRIREGTEILGKDIEVIVEISNVLSDISKEQEQFINDIKRLRGIALALRKFAELQEKYNREMASLLRTLASEFSRDIRRTER
;
A
#
# COMPACT_ATOMS: atom_id res chain seq x y z
N MET A 1 68.98 42.37 26.50
CA MET A 1 67.76 41.60 26.15
C MET A 1 67.77 40.34 27.01
N ASP A 2 66.68 40.01 27.72
CA ASP A 2 66.66 38.98 28.79
C ASP A 2 66.48 37.56 28.21
N ILE A 3 67.22 36.57 28.74
CA ILE A 3 67.15 35.13 28.40
C ILE A 3 65.70 34.63 28.48
N LYS A 4 64.93 35.15 29.44
CA LYS A 4 63.50 34.85 29.61
C LYS A 4 62.66 35.13 28.37
N SER A 5 63.03 36.13 27.55
CA SER A 5 62.30 36.45 26.32
C SER A 5 62.57 35.43 25.21
N VAL A 6 63.79 34.91 25.12
CA VAL A 6 64.17 33.85 24.17
C VAL A 6 63.52 32.52 24.54
N GLU A 7 63.49 32.18 25.83
CA GLU A 7 62.79 30.99 26.32
C GLU A 7 61.29 31.06 26.05
N LYS A 8 60.64 32.20 26.31
CA LYS A 8 59.21 32.41 25.99
C LYS A 8 58.93 32.24 24.50
N ALA A 9 59.76 32.80 23.63
CA ALA A 9 59.59 32.69 22.19
C ALA A 9 59.85 31.26 21.66
N SER A 10 60.82 30.53 22.25
CA SER A 10 61.05 29.11 21.96
C SER A 10 59.88 28.22 22.40
N SER A 11 59.32 28.50 23.59
CA SER A 11 58.12 27.83 24.09
C SER A 11 56.90 28.09 23.18
N ALA A 12 56.68 29.34 22.77
CA ALA A 12 55.60 29.71 21.85
C ALA A 12 55.76 29.04 20.47
N LEU A 13 56.98 28.96 19.92
CA LEU A 13 57.27 28.23 18.69
C LEU A 13 56.96 26.73 18.82
N SER A 14 57.34 26.11 19.94
CA SER A 14 57.05 24.70 20.21
C SER A 14 55.54 24.43 20.28
N GLN A 15 54.78 25.34 20.91
CA GLN A 15 53.32 25.27 20.95
C GLN A 15 52.71 25.43 19.56
N SER A 16 53.20 26.40 18.77
CA SER A 16 52.72 26.63 17.40
C SER A 16 53.00 25.45 16.45
N LEU A 17 54.15 24.78 16.59
CA LEU A 17 54.46 23.55 15.86
C LEU A 17 53.46 22.44 16.18
N ARG A 18 53.08 22.28 17.47
CA ARG A 18 52.02 21.33 17.86
C ARG A 18 50.67 21.69 17.23
N ILE A 19 50.27 22.97 17.28
CA ILE A 19 49.04 23.45 16.65
C ILE A 19 49.02 23.16 15.14
N THR A 20 50.17 23.32 14.46
CA THR A 20 50.29 23.03 13.02
C THR A 20 50.01 21.56 12.72
N VAL A 21 50.60 20.64 13.49
CA VAL A 21 50.37 19.19 13.34
C VAL A 21 48.91 18.84 13.62
N SER A 22 48.37 19.31 14.75
CA SER A 22 46.97 19.06 15.11
C SER A 22 45.97 19.64 14.11
N SER A 23 46.27 20.80 13.50
CA SER A 23 45.41 21.42 12.48
C SER A 23 45.40 20.63 11.17
N LYS A 24 46.56 20.06 10.76
CA LYS A 24 46.62 19.16 9.59
C LYS A 24 45.85 17.86 9.83
N GLU A 25 46.01 17.29 11.03
CA GLU A 25 45.33 16.06 11.42
C GLU A 25 43.81 16.28 11.51
N ALA A 26 43.37 17.36 12.15
CA ALA A 26 41.97 17.76 12.20
C ALA A 26 41.39 17.99 10.79
N SER A 27 42.10 18.71 9.92
CA SER A 27 41.68 18.90 8.51
C SER A 27 41.47 17.58 7.79
N LYS A 28 42.39 16.63 7.94
CA LYS A 28 42.30 15.32 7.30
C LYS A 28 41.09 14.53 7.81
N ILE A 29 40.90 14.51 9.14
CA ILE A 29 39.75 13.83 9.77
C ILE A 29 38.44 14.44 9.28
N VAL A 30 38.32 15.77 9.25
CA VAL A 30 37.10 16.43 8.77
C VAL A 30 36.84 16.13 7.29
N ASP A 31 37.87 16.13 6.44
CA ASP A 31 37.71 15.81 5.01
C ASP A 31 37.25 14.36 4.79
N GLU A 32 37.88 13.38 5.45
CA GLU A 32 37.52 11.96 5.35
C GLU A 32 36.09 11.71 5.85
N LEU A 33 35.74 12.29 7.01
CA LEU A 33 34.44 12.12 7.63
C LEU A 33 33.34 12.84 6.83
N ALA A 34 33.62 14.01 6.26
CA ALA A 34 32.69 14.70 5.37
C ALA A 34 32.45 13.91 4.08
N GLU A 35 33.47 13.26 3.53
CA GLU A 35 33.31 12.42 2.34
C GLU A 35 32.47 11.17 2.62
N GLU A 36 32.73 10.47 3.73
CA GLU A 36 31.96 9.30 4.15
C GLU A 36 30.48 9.65 4.40
N ILE A 37 30.21 10.70 5.17
CA ILE A 37 28.83 11.12 5.47
C ILE A 37 28.14 11.58 4.18
N SER A 38 28.82 12.33 3.30
CA SER A 38 28.23 12.74 2.03
C SER A 38 27.79 11.56 1.18
N GLY A 39 28.61 10.50 1.11
CA GLY A 39 28.27 9.28 0.39
C GLY A 39 27.02 8.61 0.94
N LYS A 40 26.96 8.42 2.26
CA LYS A 40 25.80 7.81 2.94
C LYS A 40 24.51 8.60 2.76
N PHE A 41 24.58 9.94 2.83
CA PHE A 41 23.41 10.81 2.60
C PHE A 41 22.93 10.75 1.15
N MET A 42 23.84 10.73 0.17
CA MET A 42 23.47 10.60 -1.24
C MET A 42 22.81 9.25 -1.55
N GLU A 43 23.36 8.15 -1.00
CA GLU A 43 22.76 6.82 -1.12
C GLU A 43 21.36 6.78 -0.50
N ASN A 44 21.21 7.29 0.72
CA ASN A 44 19.93 7.34 1.41
C ASN A 44 18.91 8.22 0.65
N SER A 45 19.33 9.36 0.11
CA SER A 45 18.49 10.22 -0.72
C SER A 45 17.98 9.51 -1.97
N ALA A 46 18.82 8.70 -2.63
CA ALA A 46 18.40 7.92 -3.78
C ALA A 46 17.37 6.84 -3.40
N LEU A 47 17.57 6.17 -2.26
CA LEU A 47 16.61 5.18 -1.74
C LEU A 47 15.26 5.81 -1.40
N ILE A 48 15.25 7.00 -0.78
CA ILE A 48 14.03 7.73 -0.44
C ILE A 48 13.25 8.09 -1.71
N LEU A 49 13.91 8.65 -2.73
CA LEU A 49 13.25 9.00 -4.00
C LEU A 49 12.64 7.78 -4.69
N ASN A 50 13.37 6.67 -4.73
CA ASN A 50 12.86 5.40 -5.27
C ASN A 50 11.67 4.87 -4.46
N ASN A 51 11.65 5.04 -3.13
CA ASN A 51 10.50 4.65 -2.31
C ASN A 51 9.29 5.55 -2.58
N ILE A 52 9.48 6.85 -2.77
CA ILE A 52 8.40 7.79 -3.13
C ILE A 52 7.79 7.41 -4.50
N GLU A 53 8.63 7.07 -5.47
CA GLU A 53 8.20 6.60 -6.79
C GLU A 53 7.34 5.34 -6.67
N LYS A 54 7.83 4.31 -5.96
CA LYS A 54 7.07 3.07 -5.71
C LYS A 54 5.75 3.30 -4.98
N LEU A 55 5.71 4.19 -3.99
CA LEU A 55 4.46 4.53 -3.30
C LEU A 55 3.48 5.22 -4.25
N SER A 56 3.98 6.06 -5.16
CA SER A 56 3.15 6.73 -6.16
C SER A 56 2.53 5.74 -7.16
N GLU A 57 3.31 4.75 -7.61
CA GLU A 57 2.81 3.65 -8.45
C GLU A 57 1.70 2.85 -7.74
N ILE A 58 1.95 2.46 -6.48
CA ILE A 58 0.95 1.74 -5.65
C ILE A 58 -0.31 2.58 -5.47
N MET A 59 -0.19 3.88 -5.22
CA MET A 59 -1.34 4.78 -5.10
C MET A 59 -2.17 4.85 -6.39
N GLU A 60 -1.53 4.87 -7.56
CA GLU A 60 -2.23 4.89 -8.83
C GLU A 60 -2.99 3.57 -9.07
N GLU A 61 -2.39 2.43 -8.76
CA GLU A 61 -3.06 1.13 -8.83
C GLU A 61 -4.25 1.05 -7.87
N LEU A 62 -4.11 1.56 -6.64
CA LEU A 62 -5.17 1.58 -5.64
C LEU A 62 -6.32 2.52 -5.99
N ASP A 63 -6.03 3.74 -6.51
CA ASP A 63 -7.06 4.66 -7.00
C ASP A 63 -7.85 4.03 -8.16
N LYS A 64 -7.14 3.40 -9.11
CA LYS A 64 -7.79 2.69 -10.22
C LYS A 64 -8.67 1.55 -9.70
N PHE A 65 -8.17 0.75 -8.76
CA PHE A 65 -8.93 -0.33 -8.14
C PHE A 65 -10.21 0.21 -7.49
N GLN A 66 -10.14 1.28 -6.70
CA GLN A 66 -11.33 1.89 -6.09
C GLN A 66 -12.35 2.39 -7.13
N ARG A 67 -11.88 3.05 -8.19
CA ARG A 67 -12.74 3.55 -9.28
C ARG A 67 -13.46 2.43 -10.02
N GLU A 68 -12.83 1.27 -10.18
CA GLU A 68 -13.45 0.11 -10.83
C GLU A 68 -14.45 -0.61 -9.93
N PHE A 69 -14.19 -0.65 -8.62
CA PHE A 69 -15.04 -1.35 -7.65
C PHE A 69 -16.31 -0.60 -7.27
N LEU A 70 -16.30 0.74 -7.27
CA LEU A 70 -17.50 1.51 -6.89
C LEU A 70 -18.71 1.23 -7.84
N PRO A 71 -18.57 1.27 -9.18
CA PRO A 71 -19.63 0.87 -10.09
C PRO A 71 -19.95 -0.63 -10.02
N PHE A 72 -18.99 -1.47 -9.65
CA PHE A 72 -19.21 -2.91 -9.48
C PHE A 72 -20.19 -3.19 -8.34
N PHE A 73 -20.05 -2.53 -7.19
CA PHE A 73 -21.00 -2.66 -6.08
C PHE A 73 -22.42 -2.20 -6.45
N GLN A 74 -22.55 -1.12 -7.22
CA GLN A 74 -23.86 -0.66 -7.70
C GLN A 74 -24.53 -1.71 -8.59
N ARG A 75 -23.78 -2.33 -9.52
CA ARG A 75 -24.30 -3.42 -10.36
C ARG A 75 -24.67 -4.64 -9.54
N LEU A 76 -23.89 -4.96 -8.53
CA LEU A 76 -24.17 -6.07 -7.63
C LEU A 76 -25.42 -5.85 -6.76
N GLU A 77 -25.66 -4.63 -6.31
CA GLU A 77 -26.89 -4.29 -5.57
C GLU A 77 -28.13 -4.48 -6.45
N VAL A 78 -28.06 -4.01 -7.70
CA VAL A 78 -29.11 -4.26 -8.70
C VAL A 78 -29.29 -5.76 -8.94
N PHE A 79 -28.21 -6.50 -9.14
CA PHE A 79 -28.25 -7.96 -9.31
C PHE A 79 -28.88 -8.67 -8.12
N SER A 80 -28.53 -8.29 -6.88
CA SER A 80 -29.12 -8.85 -5.66
C SER A 80 -30.64 -8.63 -5.60
N LYS A 81 -31.10 -7.44 -6.01
CA LYS A 81 -32.54 -7.12 -6.09
C LYS A 81 -33.25 -7.96 -7.16
N GLU A 82 -32.68 -8.07 -8.35
CA GLU A 82 -33.22 -8.90 -9.44
C GLU A 82 -33.24 -10.38 -9.07
N PHE A 83 -32.19 -10.85 -8.39
CA PHE A 83 -32.08 -12.21 -7.87
C PHE A 83 -33.18 -12.52 -6.86
N ASN A 84 -33.43 -11.64 -5.88
CA ASN A 84 -34.52 -11.82 -4.92
C ASN A 84 -35.88 -11.84 -5.62
N THR A 85 -36.08 -10.97 -6.61
CA THR A 85 -37.31 -10.96 -7.43
C THR A 85 -37.49 -12.28 -8.18
N LEU A 86 -36.41 -12.85 -8.73
CA LEU A 86 -36.44 -14.16 -9.40
C LEU A 86 -36.83 -15.28 -8.42
N VAL A 87 -36.27 -15.29 -7.22
CA VAL A 87 -36.63 -16.26 -6.16
C VAL A 87 -38.12 -16.17 -5.83
N GLU A 88 -38.65 -14.97 -5.61
CA GLU A 88 -40.08 -14.74 -5.34
C GLU A 88 -40.97 -15.25 -6.48
N ASN A 89 -40.57 -15.01 -7.73
CA ASN A 89 -41.29 -15.50 -8.91
C ASN A 89 -41.31 -17.04 -8.98
N LEU A 90 -40.20 -17.70 -8.66
CA LEU A 90 -40.14 -19.17 -8.63
C LEU A 90 -40.99 -19.75 -7.49
N GLU A 91 -41.04 -19.10 -6.33
CA GLU A 91 -41.98 -19.48 -5.26
C GLU A 91 -43.43 -19.35 -5.72
N TYR A 92 -43.75 -18.28 -6.45
CA TYR A 92 -45.08 -18.08 -7.01
C TYR A 92 -45.44 -19.15 -8.06
N VAL A 93 -44.52 -19.53 -8.95
CA VAL A 93 -44.69 -20.64 -9.90
C VAL A 93 -44.96 -21.97 -9.18
N SER A 94 -44.29 -22.21 -8.05
CA SER A 94 -44.54 -23.38 -7.20
C SER A 94 -46.00 -23.41 -6.70
N LYS A 95 -46.49 -22.28 -6.18
CA LYS A 95 -47.89 -22.13 -5.70
C LYS A 95 -48.92 -22.33 -6.81
N ILE A 96 -48.65 -21.81 -8.00
CA ILE A 96 -49.51 -22.04 -9.17
C ILE A 96 -49.53 -23.51 -9.55
N SER A 97 -48.37 -24.17 -9.58
CA SER A 97 -48.25 -25.59 -9.94
C SER A 97 -49.03 -26.48 -8.95
N ASP A 98 -48.97 -26.18 -7.66
CA ASP A 98 -49.77 -26.85 -6.63
C ASP A 98 -51.28 -26.62 -6.83
N SER A 99 -51.67 -25.42 -7.23
CA SER A 99 -53.07 -25.09 -7.53
C SER A 99 -53.58 -25.85 -8.77
N ILE A 100 -52.78 -25.92 -9.85
CA ILE A 100 -53.10 -26.69 -11.05
C ILE A 100 -53.25 -28.18 -10.72
N ALA A 101 -52.33 -28.74 -9.93
CA ALA A 101 -52.41 -30.13 -9.50
C ALA A 101 -53.68 -30.41 -8.67
N SER A 102 -54.07 -29.47 -7.80
CA SER A 102 -55.31 -29.56 -7.02
C SER A 102 -56.56 -29.54 -7.90
N VAL A 103 -56.64 -28.60 -8.85
CA VAL A 103 -57.75 -28.52 -9.81
C VAL A 103 -57.82 -29.77 -10.67
N ALA A 104 -56.69 -30.25 -11.20
CA ALA A 104 -56.63 -31.46 -12.00
C ALA A 104 -57.06 -32.70 -11.20
N LYS A 105 -56.68 -32.80 -9.92
CA LYS A 105 -57.15 -33.85 -9.01
C LYS A 105 -58.67 -33.81 -8.81
N GLN A 106 -59.25 -32.61 -8.63
CA GLN A 106 -60.70 -32.45 -8.51
C GLN A 106 -61.41 -32.83 -9.82
N THR A 107 -60.91 -32.37 -10.97
CA THR A 107 -61.45 -32.73 -12.29
C THR A 107 -61.41 -34.23 -12.53
N ASN A 108 -60.32 -34.90 -12.14
CA ASN A 108 -60.20 -36.36 -12.22
C ASN A 108 -61.28 -37.08 -11.38
N LEU A 109 -61.58 -36.57 -10.18
CA LEU A 109 -62.63 -37.13 -9.32
C LEU A 109 -64.03 -36.90 -9.90
N VAL A 110 -64.30 -35.71 -10.45
CA VAL A 110 -65.58 -35.40 -11.10
C VAL A 110 -65.78 -36.28 -12.34
N ALA A 111 -64.73 -36.42 -13.16
CA ALA A 111 -64.76 -37.27 -14.35
C ALA A 111 -64.97 -38.75 -14.01
N LEU A 112 -64.33 -39.24 -12.94
CA LEU A 112 -64.53 -40.60 -12.45
C LEU A 112 -66.00 -40.83 -12.04
N ASN A 113 -66.59 -39.91 -11.28
CA ASN A 113 -68.00 -40.01 -10.91
C ASN A 113 -68.92 -39.98 -12.14
N ALA A 114 -68.60 -39.17 -13.15
CA ALA A 114 -69.34 -39.13 -14.41
C ALA A 114 -69.22 -40.44 -15.22
N SER A 115 -68.03 -41.05 -15.30
CA SER A 115 -67.85 -42.36 -15.95
C SER A 115 -68.66 -43.46 -15.24
N ILE A 116 -68.73 -43.44 -13.91
CA ILE A 116 -69.54 -44.39 -13.12
C ILE A 116 -71.04 -44.21 -13.42
N GLU A 117 -71.54 -42.97 -13.42
CA GLU A 117 -72.96 -42.71 -13.67
C GLU A 117 -73.34 -42.99 -15.14
N ALA A 118 -72.43 -42.72 -16.08
CA ALA A 118 -72.60 -43.09 -17.48
C ALA A 118 -72.67 -44.61 -17.69
N ALA A 119 -71.85 -45.39 -16.96
CA ALA A 119 -71.94 -46.86 -16.98
C ALA A 119 -73.28 -47.34 -16.37
N ARG A 120 -73.77 -46.66 -15.34
CA ARG A 120 -75.05 -46.97 -14.69
C ARG A 120 -76.27 -46.73 -15.59
N ALA A 121 -76.20 -45.74 -16.47
CA ALA A 121 -77.21 -45.45 -17.48
C ALA A 121 -77.23 -46.46 -18.66
N GLY A 122 -76.32 -47.42 -18.69
CA GLY A 122 -76.27 -48.48 -19.71
C GLY A 122 -76.04 -47.94 -21.12
N GLU A 123 -76.84 -48.38 -22.10
CA GLU A 123 -76.73 -47.96 -23.50
C GLU A 123 -76.92 -46.43 -23.68
N ALA A 124 -77.78 -45.79 -22.87
CA ALA A 124 -78.05 -44.36 -22.96
C ALA A 124 -76.86 -43.49 -22.51
N GLY A 125 -75.98 -44.02 -21.65
CA GLY A 125 -74.80 -43.31 -21.13
C GLY A 125 -73.53 -43.50 -21.95
N ARG A 126 -73.55 -44.32 -23.00
CA ARG A 126 -72.33 -44.77 -23.71
C ARG A 126 -71.49 -43.61 -24.28
N GLY A 127 -72.13 -42.57 -24.82
CA GLY A 127 -71.44 -41.37 -25.29
C GLY A 127 -70.84 -40.53 -24.16
N PHE A 128 -71.55 -40.41 -23.03
CA PHE A 128 -71.06 -39.71 -21.84
C PHE A 128 -69.87 -40.42 -21.19
N ALA A 129 -69.85 -41.76 -21.22
CA ALA A 129 -68.75 -42.56 -20.69
C ALA A 129 -67.43 -42.27 -21.45
N VAL A 130 -67.49 -42.15 -22.78
CA VAL A 130 -66.31 -41.84 -23.61
C VAL A 130 -65.77 -40.44 -23.28
N VAL A 131 -66.65 -39.45 -23.12
CA VAL A 131 -66.25 -38.08 -22.77
C VAL A 131 -65.66 -38.02 -21.35
N ALA A 132 -66.28 -38.70 -20.38
CA ALA A 132 -65.81 -38.72 -19.00
C ALA A 132 -64.42 -39.38 -18.88
N ASP A 133 -64.17 -40.48 -19.59
CA ASP A 133 -62.85 -41.11 -19.64
C ASP A 133 -61.78 -40.22 -20.29
N GLU A 134 -62.14 -39.44 -21.31
CA GLU A 134 -61.22 -38.47 -21.93
C GLU A 134 -60.86 -37.34 -20.97
N ILE A 135 -61.86 -36.76 -20.28
CA ILE A 135 -61.61 -35.74 -19.24
C ILE A 135 -60.73 -36.31 -18.13
N ARG A 136 -60.96 -37.57 -17.72
CA ARG A 136 -60.13 -38.25 -16.72
C ARG A 136 -58.67 -38.37 -17.18
N ARG A 137 -58.43 -38.78 -18.43
CA ARG A 137 -57.07 -38.83 -19.01
C ARG A 137 -56.41 -37.45 -19.03
N MET A 138 -57.12 -36.42 -19.48
CA MET A 138 -56.61 -35.04 -19.50
C MET A 138 -56.27 -34.54 -18.09
N ALA A 139 -57.09 -34.87 -17.09
CA ALA A 139 -56.85 -34.51 -15.70
C ALA A 139 -55.58 -35.17 -15.13
N VAL A 140 -55.38 -36.47 -15.36
CA VAL A 140 -54.15 -37.18 -14.97
C VAL A 140 -52.93 -36.59 -15.68
N GLN A 141 -53.03 -36.32 -16.98
CA GLN A 141 -51.95 -35.70 -17.74
C GLN A 141 -51.61 -34.30 -17.20
N THR A 142 -52.62 -33.51 -16.83
CA THR A 142 -52.43 -32.18 -16.22
C THR A 142 -51.73 -32.27 -14.86
N MET A 143 -52.06 -33.26 -14.03
CA MET A 143 -51.37 -33.50 -12.76
C MET A 143 -49.89 -33.83 -12.98
N ASN A 144 -49.58 -34.65 -13.98
CA ASN A 144 -48.19 -35.00 -14.31
C ASN A 144 -47.40 -33.79 -14.79
N LEU A 145 -47.97 -32.96 -15.67
CA LEU A 145 -47.35 -31.70 -16.11
C LEU A 145 -47.07 -30.75 -14.95
N ALA A 146 -48.03 -30.60 -14.02
CA ALA A 146 -47.83 -29.77 -12.83
C ALA A 146 -46.68 -30.30 -11.95
N LYS A 147 -46.52 -31.62 -11.83
CA LYS A 147 -45.40 -32.26 -11.13
C LYS A 147 -44.06 -31.97 -11.82
N GLU A 148 -44.00 -32.10 -13.14
CA GLU A 148 -42.79 -31.81 -13.92
C GLU A 148 -42.37 -30.33 -13.79
N ILE A 149 -43.32 -29.40 -13.81
CA ILE A 149 -43.03 -27.97 -13.55
C ILE A 149 -42.43 -27.80 -12.16
N LYS A 150 -42.98 -28.46 -11.14
CA LYS A 150 -42.47 -28.38 -9.76
C LYS A 150 -41.05 -28.94 -9.62
N GLU A 151 -40.78 -30.08 -10.26
CA GLU A 151 -39.44 -30.68 -10.28
C GLU A 151 -38.43 -29.80 -11.02
N PHE A 152 -38.82 -29.19 -12.14
CA PHE A 152 -38.00 -28.20 -12.83
C PHE A 152 -37.72 -26.98 -11.96
N ASN A 153 -38.76 -26.40 -11.34
CA ASN A 153 -38.64 -25.24 -10.46
C ASN A 153 -37.72 -25.50 -9.26
N SER A 154 -37.82 -26.69 -8.65
CA SER A 154 -36.94 -27.10 -7.56
C SER A 154 -35.48 -27.19 -8.00
N ARG A 155 -35.20 -27.70 -9.21
CA ARG A 155 -33.82 -27.74 -9.74
C ARG A 155 -33.26 -26.34 -9.94
N VAL A 156 -34.06 -25.41 -10.45
CA VAL A 156 -33.66 -24.01 -10.61
C VAL A 156 -33.37 -23.37 -9.25
N MET A 157 -34.23 -23.57 -8.25
CA MET A 157 -34.00 -23.06 -6.89
C MET A 157 -32.67 -23.56 -6.29
N THR A 158 -32.37 -24.85 -6.42
CA THR A 158 -31.09 -25.41 -5.93
C THR A 158 -29.89 -24.80 -6.67
N GLN A 159 -30.00 -24.50 -7.96
CA GLN A 159 -28.94 -23.79 -8.68
C GLN A 159 -28.75 -22.37 -8.14
N LEU A 160 -29.84 -21.69 -7.76
CA LEU A 160 -29.79 -20.34 -7.19
C LEU A 160 -29.19 -20.31 -5.78
N ASP A 161 -29.22 -21.39 -5.01
CA ASP A 161 -28.60 -21.42 -3.66
C ASP A 161 -27.08 -21.15 -3.73
N SER A 162 -26.40 -21.66 -4.77
CA SER A 162 -24.97 -21.34 -4.99
C SER A 162 -24.71 -19.85 -5.25
N LEU A 163 -25.67 -19.14 -5.86
CA LEU A 163 -25.57 -17.70 -6.10
C LEU A 163 -25.83 -16.88 -4.83
N ARG A 164 -26.62 -17.40 -3.87
CA ARG A 164 -26.78 -16.76 -2.55
C ARG A 164 -25.48 -16.70 -1.77
N GLU A 165 -24.66 -17.74 -1.84
CA GLU A 165 -23.34 -17.74 -1.21
C GLU A 165 -22.44 -16.64 -1.79
N VAL A 166 -22.47 -16.47 -3.12
CA VAL A 166 -21.74 -15.39 -3.81
C VAL A 166 -22.21 -14.01 -3.35
N LEU A 167 -23.52 -13.82 -3.15
CA LEU A 167 -24.04 -12.57 -2.61
C LEU A 167 -23.52 -12.26 -1.20
N GLY A 168 -23.31 -13.28 -0.37
CA GLY A 168 -22.73 -13.11 0.98
C GLY A 168 -21.25 -12.68 0.99
N ILE A 169 -20.52 -12.92 -0.10
CA ILE A 169 -19.12 -12.46 -0.23
C ILE A 169 -19.06 -10.94 -0.47
N ILE A 170 -20.11 -10.35 -1.02
CA ILE A 170 -20.14 -8.93 -1.41
C ILE A 170 -19.92 -8.01 -0.21
N ASP A 171 -20.52 -8.31 0.94
CA ASP A 171 -20.35 -7.50 2.15
C ASP A 171 -18.89 -7.51 2.63
N ARG A 172 -18.20 -8.65 2.50
CA ARG A 172 -16.76 -8.75 2.80
C ARG A 172 -15.91 -7.97 1.82
N ILE A 173 -16.27 -7.97 0.53
CA ILE A 173 -15.57 -7.17 -0.48
C ILE A 173 -15.77 -5.68 -0.18
N ARG A 174 -16.98 -5.26 0.22
CA ARG A 174 -17.27 -3.86 0.61
C ARG A 174 -16.40 -3.43 1.80
N GLU A 175 -16.37 -4.23 2.86
CA GLU A 175 -15.50 -3.97 4.02
C GLU A 175 -14.02 -3.87 3.60
N GLY A 176 -13.55 -4.79 2.75
CA GLY A 176 -12.20 -4.75 2.19
C GLY A 176 -11.89 -3.46 1.42
N THR A 177 -12.85 -2.96 0.63
CA THR A 177 -12.67 -1.69 -0.09
C THR A 177 -12.65 -0.46 0.81
N GLU A 178 -13.37 -0.48 1.94
CA GLU A 178 -13.31 0.59 2.94
C GLU A 178 -11.95 0.60 3.67
N ILE A 179 -11.43 -0.58 4.03
CA ILE A 179 -10.10 -0.72 4.62
C ILE A 179 -9.04 -0.19 3.65
N LEU A 180 -9.11 -0.57 2.37
CA LEU A 180 -8.21 -0.07 1.34
C LEU A 180 -8.23 1.46 1.23
N GLY A 181 -9.40 2.10 1.43
CA GLY A 181 -9.48 3.57 1.45
C GLY A 181 -8.64 4.19 2.57
N LYS A 182 -8.65 3.58 3.76
CA LYS A 182 -7.79 4.03 4.87
C LYS A 182 -6.31 3.78 4.59
N ASP A 183 -5.98 2.65 3.96
CA ASP A 183 -4.60 2.34 3.61
C ASP A 183 -4.03 3.37 2.61
N ILE A 184 -4.84 3.86 1.66
CA ILE A 184 -4.45 4.95 0.75
C ILE A 184 -4.11 6.23 1.53
N GLU A 185 -4.93 6.62 2.52
CA GLU A 185 -4.65 7.79 3.36
C GLU A 185 -3.30 7.66 4.10
N VAL A 186 -3.03 6.48 4.67
CA VAL A 186 -1.75 6.19 5.33
C VAL A 186 -0.57 6.27 4.37
N ILE A 187 -0.73 5.76 3.13
CA ILE A 187 0.33 5.84 2.12
C ILE A 187 0.64 7.29 1.73
N VAL A 188 -0.39 8.14 1.62
CA VAL A 188 -0.22 9.58 1.37
C VAL A 188 0.58 10.23 2.49
N GLU A 189 0.27 9.92 3.75
CA GLU A 189 1.03 10.41 4.91
C GLU A 189 2.50 9.97 4.86
N ILE A 190 2.76 8.69 4.57
CA ILE A 190 4.13 8.17 4.43
C ILE A 190 4.88 8.89 3.31
N SER A 191 4.25 9.11 2.16
CA SER A 191 4.85 9.82 1.03
C SER A 191 5.24 11.25 1.40
N ASN A 192 4.38 11.96 2.13
CA ASN A 192 4.68 13.31 2.64
C ASN A 192 5.86 13.30 3.61
N VAL A 193 5.90 12.37 4.57
CA VAL A 193 7.02 12.23 5.50
C VAL A 193 8.33 11.95 4.76
N LEU A 194 8.33 11.05 3.78
CA LEU A 194 9.51 10.76 2.96
C LEU A 194 9.96 11.98 2.15
N SER A 195 9.02 12.77 1.62
CA SER A 195 9.33 14.03 0.92
C SER A 195 10.04 15.03 1.83
N ASP A 196 9.59 15.16 3.08
CA ASP A 196 10.23 16.06 4.05
C ASP A 196 11.61 15.56 4.46
N ILE A 197 11.78 14.25 4.68
CA ILE A 197 13.11 13.65 4.92
C ILE A 197 14.03 13.92 3.72
N SER A 198 13.55 13.82 2.48
CA SER A 198 14.35 14.12 1.29
C SER A 198 14.85 15.57 1.28
N LYS A 199 14.02 16.53 1.69
CA LYS A 199 14.42 17.95 1.80
C LYS A 199 15.45 18.16 2.90
N GLU A 200 15.28 17.51 4.05
CA GLU A 200 16.26 17.56 5.14
C GLU A 200 17.62 16.97 4.71
N GLN A 201 17.62 15.86 3.98
CA GLN A 201 18.84 15.23 3.45
C GLN A 201 19.61 16.19 2.52
N GLU A 202 18.90 16.95 1.68
CA GLU A 202 19.53 17.98 0.82
C GLU A 202 20.20 19.08 1.66
N GLN A 203 19.54 19.52 2.75
CA GLN A 203 20.12 20.48 3.68
C GLN A 203 21.38 19.92 4.36
N PHE A 204 21.36 18.67 4.80
CA PHE A 204 22.54 18.01 5.37
C PHE A 204 23.70 17.92 4.39
N ILE A 205 23.46 17.62 3.11
CA ILE A 205 24.49 17.64 2.07
C ILE A 205 25.14 19.04 1.97
N ASN A 206 24.34 20.10 2.09
CA ASN A 206 24.89 21.46 2.09
C ASN A 206 25.71 21.78 3.35
N ASP A 207 25.30 21.29 4.52
CA ASP A 207 26.09 21.44 5.75
C ASP A 207 27.40 20.64 5.71
N ILE A 208 27.42 19.47 5.07
CA ILE A 208 28.64 18.69 4.82
C ILE A 208 29.60 19.46 3.90
N LYS A 209 29.09 20.14 2.86
CA LYS A 209 29.93 21.03 2.01
C LYS A 209 30.57 22.14 2.84
N ARG A 210 29.87 22.70 3.83
CA ARG A 210 30.43 23.69 4.76
C ARG A 210 31.54 23.10 5.63
N LEU A 211 31.38 21.86 6.11
CA LEU A 211 32.43 21.15 6.85
C LEU A 211 33.71 20.97 6.03
N ARG A 212 33.61 20.58 4.75
CA ARG A 212 34.79 20.54 3.85
C ARG A 212 35.45 21.92 3.69
N GLY A 213 34.66 23.00 3.71
CA GLY A 213 35.16 24.36 3.76
C GLY A 213 36.02 24.65 5.00
N ILE A 214 35.62 24.14 6.18
CA ILE A 214 36.39 24.25 7.42
C ILE A 214 37.69 23.45 7.33
N ALA A 215 37.65 22.23 6.79
CA ALA A 215 38.86 21.44 6.55
C ALA A 215 39.87 22.19 5.67
N LEU A 216 39.41 22.79 4.56
CA LEU A 216 40.24 23.62 3.71
C LEU A 216 40.83 24.83 4.45
N ALA A 217 40.05 25.48 5.31
CA ALA A 217 40.52 26.60 6.13
C ALA A 217 41.58 26.16 7.15
N LEU A 218 41.39 25.01 7.83
CA LEU A 218 42.37 24.42 8.75
C LEU A 218 43.66 24.05 8.03
N ARG A 219 43.58 23.53 6.80
CA ARG A 219 44.76 23.23 5.99
C ARG A 219 45.55 24.49 5.66
N LYS A 220 44.87 25.54 5.17
CA LYS A 220 45.50 26.84 4.89
C LYS A 220 46.09 27.49 6.15
N PHE A 221 45.41 27.38 7.28
CA PHE A 221 45.91 27.87 8.56
C PHE A 221 47.19 27.14 8.98
N ALA A 222 47.24 25.81 8.82
CA ALA A 222 48.43 25.02 9.11
C ALA A 222 49.61 25.38 8.20
N GLU A 223 49.37 25.58 6.90
CA GLU A 223 50.39 26.03 5.94
C GLU A 223 50.96 27.41 6.33
N LEU A 224 50.08 28.34 6.73
CA LEU A 224 50.48 29.67 7.17
C LEU A 224 51.30 29.61 8.47
N GLN A 225 50.86 28.82 9.45
CA GLN A 225 51.60 28.60 10.70
C GLN A 225 52.96 27.96 10.44
N GLU A 226 53.05 27.03 9.49
CA GLU A 226 54.33 26.41 9.13
C GLU A 226 55.32 27.45 8.58
N LYS A 227 54.86 28.40 7.75
CA LYS A 227 55.67 29.52 7.28
C LYS A 227 56.13 30.41 8.44
N TYR A 228 55.21 30.83 9.31
CA TYR A 228 55.54 31.63 10.50
C TYR A 228 56.53 30.92 11.42
N ASN A 229 56.36 29.61 11.63
CA ASN A 229 57.24 28.80 12.47
C ASN A 229 58.66 28.73 11.89
N ARG A 230 58.80 28.62 10.56
CA ARG A 230 60.12 28.67 9.90
C ARG A 230 60.79 30.04 10.09
N GLU A 231 60.04 31.12 9.93
CA GLU A 231 60.55 32.50 10.12
C GLU A 231 60.96 32.74 11.59
N MET A 232 60.13 32.37 12.55
CA MET A 232 60.44 32.48 13.99
C MET A 232 61.64 31.62 14.39
N ALA A 233 61.74 30.38 13.89
CA ALA A 233 62.90 29.53 14.12
C ALA A 233 64.18 30.12 13.53
N SER A 234 64.10 30.82 12.39
CA SER A 234 65.22 31.56 11.82
C SER A 234 65.62 32.75 12.70
N LEU A 235 64.65 33.56 13.13
CA LEU A 235 64.88 34.72 13.98
C LEU A 235 65.49 34.32 15.34
N LEU A 236 64.97 33.26 15.97
CA LEU A 236 65.51 32.73 17.22
C LEU A 236 66.96 32.25 17.07
N ARG A 237 67.29 31.60 15.93
CA ARG A 237 68.68 31.19 15.64
C ARG A 237 69.62 32.39 15.49
N THR A 238 69.19 33.42 14.77
CA THR A 238 69.96 34.67 14.63
C THR A 238 70.16 35.34 15.99
N LEU A 239 69.09 35.49 16.78
CA LEU A 239 69.13 36.12 18.09
C LEU A 239 70.03 35.37 19.09
N ALA A 240 69.94 34.03 19.10
CA ALA A 240 70.82 33.19 19.92
C ALA A 240 72.30 33.32 19.50
N SER A 241 72.57 33.45 18.20
CA SER A 241 73.92 33.67 17.67
C SER A 241 74.49 35.03 18.07
N GLU A 242 73.69 36.10 17.99
CA GLU A 242 74.06 37.46 18.43
C GLU A 242 74.33 37.50 19.93
N PHE A 243 73.45 36.93 20.75
CA PHE A 243 73.63 36.86 22.20
C PHE A 243 74.91 36.10 22.58
N SER A 244 75.21 35.00 21.89
CA SER A 244 76.45 34.24 22.08
C SER A 244 77.71 35.02 21.68
N ARG A 245 77.61 35.92 20.70
CA ARG A 245 78.72 36.81 20.29
C ARG A 245 78.92 37.96 21.27
N ASP A 246 77.85 38.53 21.81
CA ASP A 246 77.92 39.61 22.80
C ASP A 246 78.50 39.12 24.13
N ILE A 247 78.10 37.94 24.63
CA ILE A 247 78.72 37.35 25.83
C ILE A 247 80.24 37.21 25.65
N ARG A 248 80.69 36.68 24.49
CA ARG A 248 82.12 36.55 24.17
C ARG A 248 82.86 37.88 24.04
N ARG A 249 82.16 38.99 23.82
CA ARG A 249 82.73 40.35 23.78
C ARG A 249 82.81 41.00 25.16
N THR A 250 81.87 40.72 26.07
CA THR A 250 81.91 41.20 27.46
C THR A 250 82.82 40.39 28.39
N GLU A 251 83.20 39.16 28.02
CA GLU A 251 84.16 38.32 28.76
C GLU A 251 85.63 38.55 28.36
N ARG A 252 85.92 39.52 27.48
CA ARG A 252 87.27 40.01 27.13
C ARG A 252 87.51 41.39 27.72
#